data_AF-A0A7G2LXV1-F1
#
_entry.id   AF-A0A7G2LXV1-F1
#
_cell.length_a   1.000
_cell.length_b   1.000
_cell.length_c   1.000
_cell.angle_alpha   90.00
_cell.angle_beta   90.00
_cell.angle_gamma   90.00
#
_symmetry.space_group_name_H-M   'P 1'
#
loop_
_entity.id
_entity.type
_entity.pdbx_description
1 polymer ?
#
loop_
_entity_poly.entity_id
_entity_poly.type
_entity_poly.pdbx_seq_one_letter_code
_entity_poly.pdbx_strand_id
1 'polypeptide(L)'
;TNVISITDGQIFLETELFYQGIRPAVNTGLSVSRVGSSAQTKAMSSVAGPVKLSLAQYREMAAFAQFGSDLDAATQQLLNRGARLTELMKQPQYAPLTNSEIVCVIYAGTHGYLDKVDVSEVGRFEAGLLAHLRSKHDDLLKDITNNDRKVKGELEEKIKAAIDGFAADFA
;
A
#
# COMPACT_ATOMS: atom_id res chain seq x y z
N THR A 1 -21.44 -15.82 -11.54
CA THR A 1 -22.40 -14.82 -11.04
C THR A 1 -23.08 -15.25 -9.74
N ASN A 2 -23.64 -16.46 -9.64
CA ASN A 2 -24.44 -16.90 -8.48
C ASN A 2 -23.73 -16.80 -7.10
N VAL A 3 -22.42 -17.10 -7.02
CA VAL A 3 -21.68 -17.00 -5.74
C VAL A 3 -21.38 -15.53 -5.37
N ILE A 4 -21.18 -14.66 -6.37
CA ILE A 4 -20.91 -13.23 -6.18
C ILE A 4 -22.15 -12.52 -5.61
N SER A 5 -23.36 -12.95 -5.99
CA SER A 5 -24.59 -12.39 -5.43
C SER A 5 -24.84 -12.77 -3.97
N ILE A 6 -24.25 -13.86 -3.48
CA ILE A 6 -24.46 -14.38 -2.12
C ILE A 6 -23.42 -13.82 -1.13
N THR A 7 -22.20 -13.60 -1.58
CA THR A 7 -21.07 -13.20 -0.73
C THR A 7 -21.04 -11.69 -0.43
N ASP A 8 -20.43 -11.33 0.69
CA ASP A 8 -20.24 -9.93 1.12
C ASP A 8 -19.08 -9.22 0.42
N GLY A 9 -18.66 -9.73 -0.74
CA GLY A 9 -17.53 -9.22 -1.49
C GLY A 9 -16.76 -10.31 -2.21
N GLN A 10 -15.75 -9.89 -2.96
CA GLN A 10 -14.90 -10.77 -3.72
C GLN A 10 -13.48 -10.22 -3.82
N ILE A 11 -12.52 -11.12 -3.86
CA ILE A 11 -11.14 -10.85 -4.28
C ILE A 11 -11.01 -11.49 -5.65
N PHE A 12 -10.87 -10.64 -6.68
CA PHE A 12 -10.75 -11.08 -8.06
C PHE A 12 -9.27 -11.12 -8.45
N LEU A 13 -8.78 -12.29 -8.86
CA LEU A 13 -7.40 -12.47 -9.30
C LEU A 13 -7.32 -12.51 -10.83
N GLU A 14 -6.38 -11.76 -11.41
CA GLU A 14 -6.20 -11.70 -12.87
C GLU A 14 -4.91 -12.37 -13.33
N THR A 15 -5.05 -13.19 -14.36
CA THR A 15 -3.91 -13.89 -14.98
C THR A 15 -2.89 -12.92 -15.59
N GLU A 16 -3.36 -11.81 -16.18
CA GLU A 16 -2.49 -10.80 -16.78
C GLU A 16 -1.57 -10.13 -15.72
N LEU A 17 -2.15 -9.72 -14.59
CA LEU A 17 -1.38 -9.17 -13.45
C LEU A 17 -0.35 -10.18 -12.93
N PHE A 18 -0.73 -11.45 -12.85
CA PHE A 18 0.17 -12.53 -12.41
C PHE A 18 1.38 -12.71 -13.35
N TYR A 19 1.18 -12.63 -14.66
CA TYR A 19 2.24 -12.72 -15.67
C TYR A 19 3.12 -11.47 -15.71
N GLN A 20 2.57 -10.30 -15.37
CA GLN A 20 3.33 -9.05 -15.17
C GLN A 20 4.12 -9.03 -13.86
N GLY A 21 4.04 -10.08 -13.04
CA GLY A 21 4.77 -10.19 -11.77
C GLY A 21 4.10 -9.48 -10.60
N ILE A 22 2.84 -9.03 -10.73
CA ILE A 22 2.04 -8.48 -9.63
C ILE A 22 1.44 -9.66 -8.87
N ARG A 23 1.96 -9.91 -7.67
CA ARG A 23 1.58 -11.06 -6.82
C ARG A 23 1.50 -10.57 -5.38
N PRO A 24 0.34 -10.64 -4.71
CA PRO A 24 -0.92 -11.23 -5.16
C PRO A 24 -1.58 -10.45 -6.31
N ALA A 25 -2.15 -11.18 -7.28
CA ALA A 25 -2.66 -10.64 -8.55
C ALA A 25 -4.07 -10.02 -8.43
N VAL A 26 -4.29 -9.20 -7.40
CA VAL A 26 -5.62 -8.66 -7.07
C VAL A 26 -6.00 -7.52 -8.02
N ASN A 27 -7.14 -7.67 -8.71
CA ASN A 27 -7.74 -6.55 -9.44
C ASN A 27 -8.47 -5.62 -8.45
N THR A 28 -7.92 -4.42 -8.23
CA THR A 28 -8.47 -3.40 -7.31
C THR A 28 -9.82 -2.81 -7.74
N GLY A 29 -10.12 -2.79 -9.03
CA GLY A 29 -11.39 -2.29 -9.59
C GLY A 29 -12.54 -3.29 -9.44
N LEU A 30 -12.26 -4.59 -9.64
CA LEU A 30 -13.27 -5.66 -9.54
C LEU A 30 -13.41 -6.24 -8.12
N SER A 31 -12.38 -6.08 -7.28
CA SER A 31 -12.41 -6.56 -5.89
C SER A 31 -13.11 -5.57 -4.96
N VAL A 32 -13.95 -6.10 -4.09
CA VAL A 32 -14.73 -5.29 -3.14
C VAL A 32 -15.02 -6.08 -1.87
N SER A 33 -15.11 -5.35 -0.76
CA SER A 33 -15.72 -5.83 0.49
C SER A 33 -16.91 -4.93 0.79
N ARG A 34 -18.11 -5.51 0.94
CA ARG A 34 -19.33 -4.80 1.33
C ARG A 34 -19.31 -4.42 2.82
N VAL A 35 -18.55 -5.15 3.63
CA VAL A 35 -18.32 -4.85 5.05
C VAL A 35 -17.43 -3.60 5.20
N GLY A 36 -16.47 -3.43 4.28
CA GLY A 36 -15.66 -2.22 4.16
C GLY A 36 -14.82 -1.91 5.40
N SER A 37 -14.80 -0.64 5.82
CA SER A 37 -13.99 -0.16 6.94
C SER A 37 -14.42 -0.72 8.31
N SER A 38 -15.63 -1.29 8.43
CA SER A 38 -16.09 -1.90 9.68
C SER A 38 -15.34 -3.18 10.05
N ALA A 39 -14.71 -3.84 9.07
CA ALA A 39 -13.82 -4.99 9.28
C ALA A 39 -12.36 -4.61 9.58
N GLN A 40 -12.04 -3.31 9.60
CA GLN A 40 -10.67 -2.81 9.76
C GLN A 40 -10.43 -2.28 11.17
N THR A 41 -9.18 -2.39 11.63
CA THR A 41 -8.71 -1.66 12.82
C THR A 41 -8.79 -0.15 12.58
N LYS A 42 -8.85 0.64 13.66
CA LYS A 42 -8.85 2.10 13.54
C LYS A 42 -7.57 2.60 12.88
N ALA A 43 -6.43 1.96 13.18
CA ALA A 43 -5.16 2.25 12.53
C ALA A 43 -5.24 2.00 11.01
N MET A 44 -5.68 0.81 10.58
CA MET A 44 -5.76 0.45 9.16
C MET A 44 -6.74 1.34 8.40
N SER A 45 -7.95 1.56 8.93
CA SER A 45 -8.96 2.38 8.27
C SER A 45 -8.52 3.83 8.08
N SER A 46 -7.64 4.35 8.95
CA SER A 46 -7.11 5.71 8.83
C SER A 46 -6.10 5.88 7.69
N VAL A 47 -5.41 4.81 7.26
CA VAL A 47 -4.37 4.88 6.22
C VAL A 47 -4.78 4.23 4.90
N ALA A 48 -5.72 3.26 4.91
CA ALA A 48 -6.08 2.48 3.73
C ALA A 48 -7.03 3.19 2.75
N GLY A 49 -7.75 4.22 3.21
CA GLY A 49 -8.78 4.91 2.42
C GLY A 49 -8.28 5.42 1.04
N PRO A 50 -7.17 6.17 0.98
CA PRO A 50 -6.64 6.69 -0.27
C PRO A 50 -6.11 5.60 -1.23
N VAL A 51 -5.61 4.48 -0.69
CA VAL A 51 -4.88 3.45 -1.47
C VAL A 51 -5.72 2.90 -2.61
N LYS A 52 -6.97 2.48 -2.32
CA LYS A 52 -7.84 1.87 -3.33
C LYS A 52 -8.15 2.86 -4.46
N LEU A 53 -8.44 4.11 -4.10
CA LEU A 53 -8.75 5.16 -5.07
C LEU A 53 -7.53 5.46 -5.95
N SER A 54 -6.36 5.64 -5.34
CA SER A 54 -5.12 5.92 -6.07
C SER A 54 -4.73 4.79 -7.03
N LEU A 55 -4.86 3.52 -6.61
CA LEU A 55 -4.57 2.38 -7.48
C LEU A 55 -5.58 2.22 -8.61
N ALA A 56 -6.86 2.53 -8.37
CA ALA A 56 -7.88 2.50 -9.43
C ALA A 56 -7.62 3.59 -10.48
N GLN A 57 -7.37 4.83 -10.03
CA GLN A 57 -7.02 5.95 -10.91
C GLN A 57 -5.72 5.69 -11.68
N TYR A 58 -4.71 5.12 -11.02
CA TYR A 58 -3.47 4.70 -11.67
C TYR A 58 -3.73 3.72 -12.81
N ARG A 59 -4.55 2.69 -12.59
CA ARG A 59 -4.83 1.67 -13.61
C ARG A 59 -5.55 2.25 -14.83
N GLU A 60 -6.54 3.13 -14.61
CA GLU A 60 -7.24 3.83 -15.70
C GLU A 60 -6.27 4.71 -16.51
N MET A 61 -5.41 5.48 -15.82
CA MET A 61 -4.46 6.37 -16.48
C MET A 61 -3.30 5.64 -17.13
N ALA A 62 -2.84 4.50 -16.58
CA ALA A 62 -1.77 3.70 -17.16
C ALA A 62 -2.17 3.12 -18.52
N ALA A 63 -3.43 2.73 -18.69
CA ALA A 63 -3.96 2.33 -19.99
C ALA A 63 -3.99 3.49 -20.99
N PHE A 64 -4.35 4.70 -20.56
CA PHE A 64 -4.37 5.89 -21.41
C PHE A 64 -2.95 6.36 -21.80
N ALA A 65 -2.01 6.28 -20.87
CA ALA A 65 -0.61 6.66 -21.06
C ALA A 65 0.11 5.81 -22.11
N GLN A 66 -0.38 4.61 -22.43
CA GLN A 66 0.16 3.79 -23.52
C GLN A 66 -0.11 4.40 -24.92
N PHE A 67 -1.07 5.32 -25.04
CA PHE A 67 -1.50 5.90 -26.32
C PHE A 67 -1.23 7.42 -26.44
N GLY A 68 -0.93 8.11 -25.34
CA GLY A 68 -0.74 9.57 -25.31
C GLY A 68 0.74 9.97 -25.23
N SER A 69 1.17 10.91 -26.09
CA SER A 69 2.57 11.39 -26.13
C SER A 69 2.90 12.53 -25.16
N ASP A 70 1.89 13.25 -24.66
CA ASP A 70 2.07 14.36 -23.72
C ASP A 70 1.17 14.19 -22.51
N LEU A 71 1.79 13.94 -21.35
CA LEU A 71 1.12 13.87 -20.07
C LEU A 71 1.48 15.10 -19.25
N ASP A 72 0.48 15.76 -18.67
CA ASP A 72 0.72 16.88 -17.76
C ASP A 72 1.42 16.43 -16.47
N ALA A 73 1.98 17.37 -15.72
CA ALA A 73 2.75 17.07 -14.51
C ALA A 73 1.91 16.31 -13.46
N ALA A 74 0.61 16.61 -13.37
CA ALA A 74 -0.30 15.93 -12.46
C ALA A 74 -0.49 14.45 -12.82
N THR A 75 -0.68 14.14 -14.11
CA THR A 75 -0.80 12.75 -14.58
C THR A 75 0.52 11.99 -14.41
N GLN A 76 1.66 12.63 -14.68
CA GLN A 76 2.96 12.02 -14.43
C GLN A 76 3.16 11.68 -12.95
N GLN A 77 2.78 12.59 -12.03
CA GLN A 77 2.87 12.33 -10.59
C GLN A 77 1.95 11.18 -10.15
N LEU A 78 0.72 11.13 -10.68
CA LEU A 78 -0.22 10.05 -10.42
C LEU A 78 0.32 8.69 -10.89
N LEU A 79 0.88 8.62 -12.10
CA LEU A 79 1.49 7.41 -12.65
C LEU A 79 2.71 6.98 -11.83
N ASN A 80 3.58 7.91 -11.49
CA ASN A 80 4.78 7.65 -10.70
C ASN A 80 4.44 7.09 -9.31
N ARG A 81 3.45 7.67 -8.62
CA ARG A 81 3.01 7.19 -7.31
C ARG A 81 2.27 5.86 -7.41
N GLY A 82 1.41 5.71 -8.42
CA GLY A 82 0.65 4.48 -8.66
C GLY A 82 1.53 3.28 -8.98
N ALA A 83 2.62 3.48 -9.73
CA ALA A 83 3.61 2.44 -10.00
C ALA A 83 4.29 1.95 -8.70
N ARG A 84 4.72 2.88 -7.84
CA ARG A 84 5.34 2.57 -6.55
C ARG A 84 4.38 1.90 -5.57
N LEU A 85 3.12 2.37 -5.52
CA LEU A 85 2.08 1.72 -4.74
C LEU A 85 1.81 0.30 -5.25
N THR A 86 1.87 0.07 -6.56
CA THR A 86 1.68 -1.28 -7.14
C THR A 86 2.81 -2.22 -6.74
N GLU A 87 4.06 -1.76 -6.75
CA GLU A 87 5.19 -2.54 -6.22
C GLU A 87 5.03 -2.84 -4.72
N LEU A 88 4.57 -1.85 -3.94
CA LEU A 88 4.32 -2.00 -2.50
C LEU A 88 3.21 -3.00 -2.15
N MET A 89 2.30 -3.28 -3.10
CA MET A 89 1.26 -4.31 -2.91
C MET A 89 1.74 -5.71 -3.26
N LYS A 90 2.96 -5.86 -3.78
CA LYS A 90 3.53 -7.18 -4.05
C LYS A 90 3.99 -7.82 -2.75
N GLN A 91 3.69 -9.11 -2.60
CA GLN A 91 4.04 -9.86 -1.42
C GLN A 91 4.32 -11.33 -1.80
N PRO A 92 5.48 -11.88 -1.40
CA PRO A 92 5.79 -13.28 -1.66
C PRO A 92 4.91 -14.21 -0.81
N GLN A 93 4.81 -15.46 -1.26
CA GLN A 93 4.10 -16.49 -0.51
C GLN A 93 4.78 -16.74 0.85
N TYR A 94 3.96 -17.12 1.85
CA TYR A 94 4.41 -17.46 3.21
C TYR A 94 5.07 -16.32 4.01
N ALA A 95 4.90 -15.07 3.57
CA ALA A 95 5.42 -13.90 4.26
C ALA A 95 4.30 -12.94 4.71
N PRO A 96 3.28 -13.40 5.48
CA PRO A 96 2.22 -12.50 5.96
C PRO A 96 2.80 -11.41 6.86
N LEU A 97 2.26 -10.20 6.74
CA LEU A 97 2.60 -9.07 7.60
C LEU A 97 1.52 -8.89 8.68
N THR A 98 1.92 -8.39 9.83
CA THR A 98 1.00 -7.98 10.90
C THR A 98 0.25 -6.71 10.52
N ASN A 99 -0.89 -6.45 11.17
CA ASN A 99 -1.66 -5.23 10.93
C ASN A 99 -0.83 -3.95 11.16
N SER A 100 0.02 -3.93 12.20
CA SER A 100 0.86 -2.77 12.52
C SER A 100 1.93 -2.52 11.46
N GLU A 101 2.56 -3.57 10.95
CA GLU A 101 3.50 -3.48 9.82
C GLU A 101 2.83 -2.95 8.56
N ILE A 102 1.68 -3.51 8.19
CA ILE A 102 0.93 -3.05 6.99
C ILE A 102 0.55 -1.57 7.15
N VAL A 103 0.12 -1.14 8.35
CA VAL A 103 -0.19 0.28 8.59
C VAL A 103 1.00 1.18 8.30
N CYS A 104 2.20 0.84 8.79
CA CYS A 104 3.41 1.63 8.55
C CYS A 104 3.81 1.63 7.07
N VAL A 105 3.76 0.47 6.40
CA VAL A 105 4.09 0.33 4.98
C VAL A 105 3.12 1.17 4.12
N ILE A 106 1.81 1.06 4.37
CA ILE A 106 0.79 1.84 3.66
C ILE A 106 0.95 3.35 3.93
N TYR A 107 1.27 3.74 5.17
CA TYR A 107 1.55 5.13 5.50
C TYR A 107 2.71 5.67 4.66
N ALA A 108 3.83 4.93 4.56
CA ALA A 108 4.96 5.31 3.74
C ALA A 108 4.57 5.50 2.26
N GLY A 109 3.82 4.55 1.68
CA GLY A 109 3.35 4.62 0.30
C GLY A 109 2.43 5.81 0.00
N THR A 110 1.54 6.15 0.93
CA THR A 110 0.53 7.20 0.75
C THR A 110 1.06 8.61 1.06
N HIS A 111 2.11 8.73 1.87
CA HIS A 111 2.69 10.02 2.29
C HIS A 111 3.94 10.42 1.50
N GLY A 112 4.20 9.76 0.38
CA GLY A 112 5.23 10.17 -0.60
C GLY A 112 6.66 9.76 -0.25
N TYR A 113 6.86 8.90 0.74
CA TYR A 113 8.20 8.40 1.11
C TYR A 113 8.88 7.63 -0.01
N LEU A 114 8.09 7.01 -0.89
CA LEU A 114 8.58 6.25 -2.03
C LEU A 114 8.76 7.12 -3.28
N ASP A 115 8.33 8.38 -3.30
CA ASP A 115 8.29 9.19 -4.53
C ASP A 115 9.67 9.37 -5.17
N LYS A 116 10.73 9.36 -4.36
CA LYS A 116 12.14 9.45 -4.81
C LYS A 116 12.84 8.10 -4.97
N VAL A 117 12.18 7.02 -4.57
CA VAL A 117 12.72 5.65 -4.70
C VAL A 117 12.43 5.17 -6.12
N ASP A 118 13.41 4.55 -6.76
CA ASP A 118 13.21 3.91 -8.06
C ASP A 118 12.23 2.75 -7.94
N VAL A 119 11.40 2.54 -8.96
CA VAL A 119 10.33 1.53 -8.92
C VAL A 119 10.88 0.13 -8.64
N SER A 120 12.05 -0.22 -9.21
CA SER A 120 12.72 -1.51 -8.96
C SER A 120 13.20 -1.69 -7.51
N GLU A 121 13.42 -0.59 -6.80
CA GLU A 121 13.98 -0.57 -5.43
C GLU A 121 12.89 -0.56 -4.35
N VAL A 122 11.60 -0.43 -4.72
CA VAL A 122 10.49 -0.37 -3.77
C VAL A 122 10.41 -1.64 -2.90
N GLY A 123 10.63 -2.82 -3.47
CA GLY A 123 10.68 -4.06 -2.70
C GLY A 123 11.85 -4.11 -1.71
N ARG A 124 13.02 -3.53 -2.08
CA ARG A 124 14.17 -3.40 -1.17
C ARG A 124 13.85 -2.41 -0.04
N PHE A 125 13.20 -1.30 -0.37
CA PHE A 125 12.73 -0.31 0.59
C PHE A 125 11.76 -0.93 1.61
N GLU A 126 10.75 -1.66 1.17
CA GLU A 126 9.77 -2.31 2.05
C GLU A 126 10.46 -3.32 3.00
N ALA A 127 11.29 -4.21 2.45
CA ALA A 127 11.99 -5.20 3.26
C ALA A 127 12.91 -4.55 4.31
N GLY A 128 13.63 -3.48 3.91
CA GLY A 128 14.47 -2.70 4.81
C GLY A 128 13.66 -1.98 5.88
N LEU A 129 12.53 -1.36 5.52
CA LEU A 129 11.64 -0.68 6.45
C LEU A 129 11.06 -1.67 7.48
N LEU A 130 10.60 -2.84 7.04
CA LEU A 130 10.09 -3.87 7.93
C LEU A 130 11.18 -4.36 8.90
N ALA A 131 12.41 -4.57 8.42
CA ALA A 131 13.52 -4.95 9.28
C ALA A 131 13.87 -3.84 10.29
N HIS A 132 13.85 -2.58 9.86
CA HIS A 132 14.08 -1.42 10.72
C HIS A 132 13.00 -1.31 11.81
N LEU A 133 11.73 -1.44 11.44
CA LEU A 133 10.61 -1.41 12.38
C LEU A 133 10.70 -2.54 13.41
N ARG A 134 10.95 -3.78 12.96
CA ARG A 134 11.07 -4.95 13.85
C ARG A 134 12.25 -4.86 14.81
N SER A 135 13.35 -4.23 14.40
CA SER A 135 14.59 -4.19 15.20
C SER A 135 14.68 -2.98 16.12
N LYS A 136 14.23 -1.80 15.66
CA LYS A 136 14.39 -0.53 16.38
C LYS A 136 13.10 0.05 16.94
N HIS A 137 11.93 -0.37 16.42
CA HIS A 137 10.63 0.21 16.75
C HIS A 137 9.57 -0.87 17.05
N ASP A 138 9.98 -1.97 17.67
CA ASP A 138 9.08 -3.05 18.10
C ASP A 138 8.05 -2.56 19.15
N ASP A 139 8.42 -1.58 19.96
CA ASP A 139 7.52 -0.89 20.89
C ASP A 139 6.39 -0.15 20.17
N LEU A 140 6.68 0.53 19.06
CA LEU A 140 5.68 1.17 18.20
C LEU A 140 4.76 0.13 17.55
N LEU A 141 5.30 -0.98 17.04
CA LEU A 141 4.49 -2.05 16.45
C LEU A 141 3.53 -2.64 17.48
N LYS A 142 4.01 -2.89 18.71
CA LYS A 142 3.19 -3.34 19.85
C LYS A 142 2.15 -2.32 20.26
N ASP A 143 2.49 -1.03 20.27
CA ASP A 143 1.54 0.05 20.57
C ASP A 143 0.38 0.07 19.56
N ILE A 144 0.67 -0.03 18.26
CA ILE A 144 -0.37 -0.09 17.22
C ILE A 144 -1.25 -1.33 17.39
N THR A 145 -0.67 -2.48 17.75
CA THR A 145 -1.43 -3.73 17.96
C THR A 145 -2.32 -3.67 19.21
N ASN A 146 -1.79 -3.18 20.34
CA ASN A 146 -2.46 -3.27 21.63
C ASN A 146 -3.38 -2.08 21.92
N ASN A 147 -3.06 -0.90 21.39
CA ASN A 147 -3.76 0.35 21.64
C ASN A 147 -4.39 0.88 20.35
N ASP A 148 -5.29 0.11 19.73
CA ASP A 148 -5.88 0.44 18.42
C ASP A 148 -6.52 1.83 18.41
N ARG A 149 -5.85 2.75 17.70
CA ARG A 149 -6.20 4.15 17.52
C ARG A 149 -5.88 4.59 16.10
N LYS A 150 -6.58 5.61 15.63
CA LYS A 150 -6.33 6.20 14.32
C LYS A 150 -4.89 6.73 14.27
N VAL A 151 -4.24 6.59 13.12
CA VAL A 151 -2.93 7.21 12.87
C VAL A 151 -3.14 8.73 12.79
N LYS A 152 -2.98 9.41 13.93
CA LYS A 152 -3.10 10.86 14.08
C LYS A 152 -2.34 11.31 15.33
N GLY A 153 -1.83 12.55 15.30
CA GLY A 153 -1.19 13.16 16.47
C GLY A 153 0.04 12.38 16.91
N GLU A 154 0.15 12.04 18.19
CA GLU A 154 1.32 11.34 18.75
C GLU A 154 1.67 10.03 18.01
N LEU A 155 0.67 9.22 17.64
CA LEU A 155 0.94 7.97 16.93
C LEU A 155 1.48 8.22 15.53
N GLU A 156 0.93 9.21 14.84
CA GLU A 156 1.39 9.61 13.51
C GLU A 156 2.81 10.16 13.56
N GLU A 157 3.13 11.01 14.54
CA GLU A 157 4.47 11.53 14.74
C GLU A 157 5.50 10.42 14.98
N LYS A 158 5.14 9.39 15.76
CA LYS A 158 6.01 8.21 15.98
C LYS A 158 6.21 7.40 14.71
N ILE A 159 5.16 7.13 13.95
CA ILE A 159 5.25 6.42 12.66
C ILE A 159 6.12 7.20 11.69
N LYS A 160 5.88 8.51 11.60
CA LYS A 160 6.65 9.42 10.76
C LYS A 160 8.13 9.41 11.14
N ALA A 161 8.45 9.57 12.42
CA ALA A 161 9.83 9.55 12.90
C ALA A 161 10.54 8.22 12.63
N ALA A 162 9.86 7.08 12.79
CA ALA A 162 10.42 5.77 12.47
C ALA A 162 10.71 5.61 10.97
N ILE A 163 9.81 6.08 10.11
CA ILE A 163 10.00 6.01 8.64
C ILE A 163 11.07 7.02 8.20
N ASP A 164 11.06 8.25 8.73
CA ASP A 164 12.06 9.28 8.46
C ASP A 164 13.48 8.77 8.81
N GLY A 165 13.61 8.11 9.97
CA GLY A 165 14.88 7.52 10.42
C GLY A 165 15.40 6.43 9.48
N PHE A 166 14.52 5.62 8.89
CA PHE A 166 14.90 4.65 7.88
C PHE A 166 15.18 5.29 6.52
N ALA A 167 14.32 6.19 6.06
CA ALA A 167 14.40 6.81 4.74
C ALA A 167 15.65 7.68 4.57
N ALA A 168 16.16 8.29 5.66
CA ALA A 168 17.42 9.02 5.65
C ALA A 168 18.64 8.12 5.42
N ASP A 169 18.58 6.87 5.91
CA ASP A 169 19.63 5.86 5.77
C ASP A 169 19.50 5.06 4.46
N PHE A 170 18.34 5.11 3.81
CA PHE A 170 18.06 4.36 2.57
C PHE A 170 18.69 5.05 1.37
N ALA A 171 19.89 4.59 0.99
CA ALA A 171 20.58 4.90 -0.26
C ALA A 171 20.49 3.75 -1.28
#